data_AF-A0A931M6H6-F1
#
_entry.id   AF-A0A931M6H6-F1
#
_cell.length_a   1.000
_cell.length_b   1.000
_cell.length_c   1.000
_cell.angle_alpha   90.00
_cell.angle_beta   90.00
_cell.angle_gamma   90.00
#
_symmetry.space_group_name_H-M   'P 1'
#
loop_
_entity.id
_entity.type
_entity.pdbx_description
1 polymer ?
#
loop_
_entity_poly.entity_id
_entity_poly.type
_entity_poly.pdbx_seq_one_letter_code
_entity_poly.pdbx_strand_id
1 'polypeptide(L)'
;VWYTVIAGLSIILAAIYTLNMIQKVFYGNTNSVTANAVDINWNEKLVLAVIVVLIFAMGVYPKPMIELTQASVNSLVSIFK
;
A
#
# COMPACT_ATOMS: atom_id res chain seq x y z
N VAL A 1 -17.25 3.57 -18.63
CA VAL A 1 -18.11 3.99 -17.50
C VAL A 1 -18.44 2.84 -16.55
N TRP A 2 -18.92 1.68 -17.01
CA TRP A 2 -19.13 0.54 -16.10
C TRP A 2 -17.84 0.01 -15.44
N TYR A 3 -16.73 -0.07 -16.17
CA TYR A 3 -15.44 -0.43 -15.58
C TYR A 3 -14.94 0.58 -14.54
N THR A 4 -15.17 1.87 -14.74
CA THR A 4 -14.77 2.91 -13.77
C THR A 4 -15.61 2.86 -12.50
N VAL A 5 -16.88 2.46 -12.59
CA VAL A 5 -17.74 2.24 -11.42
C VAL A 5 -17.23 1.06 -10.58
N ILE A 6 -16.88 -0.05 -11.23
CA ILE A 6 -16.32 -1.23 -10.54
C ILE A 6 -14.96 -0.89 -9.89
N ALA A 7 -14.10 -0.16 -10.61
CA ALA A 7 -12.82 0.30 -10.07
C ALA A 7 -12.98 1.28 -8.89
N GLY A 8 -13.98 2.17 -8.93
CA GLY A 8 -14.28 3.03 -7.79
C GLY A 8 -14.76 2.24 -6.57
N LEU A 9 -15.61 1.23 -6.78
CA LEU A 9 -16.12 0.39 -5.71
C LEU A 9 -14.99 -0.39 -5.02
N SER A 10 -13.99 -0.88 -5.76
CA SER A 10 -12.86 -1.62 -5.16
C SER A 10 -12.03 -0.75 -4.22
N ILE A 11 -11.83 0.54 -4.53
CA ILE A 11 -11.15 1.50 -3.65
C ILE A 11 -11.91 1.66 -2.33
N ILE A 12 -13.24 1.81 -2.41
CA ILE A 12 -14.10 1.97 -1.23
C ILE A 12 -14.03 0.71 -0.35
N LEU A 13 -14.16 -0.47 -0.96
CA LEU A 13 -14.09 -1.74 -0.22
C LEU A 13 -12.71 -1.96 0.42
N ALA A 14 -11.63 -1.63 -0.29
CA ALA A 14 -10.27 -1.71 0.24
C ALA A 14 -10.07 -0.81 1.47
N ALA A 15 -10.61 0.41 1.42
CA ALA A 15 -10.56 1.34 2.55
C ALA A 15 -11.38 0.83 3.75
N ILE A 16 -12.61 0.34 3.53
CA ILE A 16 -13.46 -0.22 4.59
C ILE A 16 -12.77 -1.41 5.26
N TYR A 17 -12.21 -2.35 4.49
CA TYR A 17 -11.51 -3.50 5.03
C TYR A 17 -10.30 -3.08 5.88
N THR A 18 -9.44 -2.21 5.33
CA THR A 18 -8.21 -1.77 6.01
C THR A 18 -8.53 -1.00 7.29
N LEU A 19 -9.52 -0.10 7.26
CA LEU A 19 -9.90 0.68 8.43
C LEU A 19 -10.50 -0.21 9.54
N ASN A 20 -11.38 -1.14 9.18
CA ASN A 20 -11.94 -2.10 10.15
C ASN A 20 -10.87 -3.01 10.75
N MET A 21 -9.89 -3.43 9.95
CA MET A 21 -8.76 -4.21 10.43
C MET A 21 -7.94 -3.41 11.44
N ILE A 22 -7.56 -2.18 11.11
CA ILE A 22 -6.81 -1.29 12.03
C ILE A 22 -7.58 -1.10 13.34
N GLN A 23 -8.89 -0.84 13.26
CA GLN A 23 -9.74 -0.68 14.43
C GLN A 23 -9.70 -1.91 15.35
N LYS A 24 -9.83 -3.12 14.78
CA LYS A 24 -9.85 -4.36 15.55
C LYS A 24 -8.48 -4.78 16.07
N VAL A 25 -7.41 -4.54 15.32
CA VAL A 25 -6.05 -4.98 15.67
C VAL A 25 -5.39 -4.03 16.67
N PHE A 26 -5.52 -2.71 16.48
CA PHE A 26 -4.86 -1.73 17.36
C PHE A 26 -5.71 -1.30 18.54
N TYR A 27 -7.04 -1.24 18.37
CA TYR A 27 -7.96 -0.73 19.40
C TYR A 27 -8.89 -1.82 19.98
N GLY A 28 -8.78 -3.06 19.51
CA GLY A 28 -9.54 -4.20 20.05
C GLY A 28 -8.91 -4.78 21.31
N ASN A 29 -9.67 -5.60 22.04
CA ASN A 29 -9.18 -6.32 23.21
C ASN A 29 -8.19 -7.43 22.82
N THR A 30 -7.22 -7.68 23.69
CA THR A 30 -6.26 -8.79 23.52
C THR A 30 -6.97 -10.14 23.60
N ASN A 31 -6.69 -11.03 22.65
CA ASN A 31 -7.15 -12.42 22.68
C ASN A 31 -6.04 -13.35 23.20
N SER A 32 -6.34 -14.63 23.41
CA SER A 32 -5.37 -15.63 23.92
C SER A 32 -4.13 -15.83 23.04
N VAL A 33 -4.20 -15.47 21.75
CA VAL A 33 -3.10 -15.58 20.80
C VAL A 33 -2.19 -14.36 20.85
N THR A 34 -2.76 -13.17 21.01
CA THR A 34 -2.01 -11.90 21.08
C THR A 34 -1.53 -11.58 22.50
N ALA A 35 -2.04 -12.28 23.52
CA ALA A 35 -1.70 -12.03 24.92
C ALA A 35 -0.19 -12.14 25.23
N ASN A 36 0.55 -12.96 24.47
CA ASN A 36 2.01 -13.14 24.60
C ASN A 36 2.80 -12.49 23.46
N ALA A 37 2.18 -11.56 22.70
CA ALA A 37 2.88 -10.86 21.63
C ALA A 37 4.00 -9.98 22.22
N VAL A 38 5.19 -10.11 21.65
CA VAL A 38 6.36 -9.32 22.03
C VAL A 38 6.55 -8.20 21.01
N ASP A 39 7.06 -7.06 21.48
CA ASP A 39 7.39 -5.94 20.62
C ASP A 39 8.42 -6.31 19.56
N ILE A 40 8.29 -5.68 18.39
CA ILE A 40 9.21 -5.88 17.26
C ILE A 40 10.62 -5.42 17.62
N ASN A 41 11.60 -6.18 17.13
CA ASN A 41 13.01 -5.93 17.37
C ASN A 41 13.48 -4.68 16.61
N TRP A 42 14.63 -4.13 17.03
CA TRP A 42 15.18 -2.92 16.41
C TRP A 42 15.42 -3.07 14.89
N ASN A 43 15.89 -4.25 14.48
CA ASN A 43 16.15 -4.55 13.08
C ASN A 43 14.86 -4.55 12.24
N GLU A 44 13.76 -5.06 12.80
CA GLU A 44 12.45 -5.07 12.14
C GLU A 44 11.89 -3.65 12.01
N LYS A 45 12.05 -2.83 13.07
CA LYS A 45 11.69 -1.40 13.04
C LYS A 45 12.45 -0.65 11.95
N LEU A 46 13.75 -0.89 11.79
CA LEU A 46 14.57 -0.24 10.76
C LEU A 46 14.08 -0.61 9.35
N VAL A 47 13.79 -1.89 9.08
CA VAL A 47 13.29 -2.33 7.78
C VAL A 47 11.92 -1.69 7.48
N LEU A 48 11.00 -1.67 8.44
CA LEU A 48 9.70 -1.02 8.28
C LEU A 48 9.84 0.49 8.06
N ALA A 49 10.74 1.16 8.78
CA ALA A 49 11.00 2.59 8.61
C ALA A 49 11.50 2.92 7.20
N VAL A 50 12.43 2.12 6.65
CA VAL A 50 12.91 2.29 5.27
C VAL A 50 11.77 2.16 4.27
N ILE A 51 10.90 1.17 4.43
CA ILE A 51 9.73 0.99 3.55
C ILE A 51 8.82 2.22 3.61
N VAL A 52 8.53 2.72 4.82
CA VAL A 52 7.70 3.91 5.00
C VAL A 52 8.32 5.13 4.30
N VAL A 53 9.63 5.34 4.44
CA VAL A 53 10.34 6.44 3.75
C VAL A 53 10.19 6.33 2.23
N LEU A 54 10.32 5.13 1.67
CA LEU A 54 10.14 4.91 0.22
C LEU A 54 8.71 5.21 -0.22
N ILE A 55 7.70 4.77 0.55
CA ILE A 55 6.29 5.06 0.26
C ILE A 55 6.06 6.58 0.25
N PHE A 56 6.58 7.31 1.24
CA PHE A 56 6.46 8.76 1.29
C PHE A 56 7.21 9.44 0.13
N ALA A 57 8.43 9.01 -0.17
CA ALA A 57 9.21 9.57 -1.27
C ALA A 57 8.49 9.41 -2.62
N MET A 58 7.97 8.21 -2.90
CA MET A 58 7.20 7.94 -4.12
C MET A 58 5.83 8.65 -4.12
N GLY A 59 5.18 8.78 -2.96
CA GLY A 59 3.89 9.46 -2.84
C GLY A 59 3.99 10.97 -3.06
N VAL A 60 5.05 11.60 -2.53
CA VAL A 60 5.28 13.05 -2.68
C VAL A 60 5.92 13.37 -4.04
N TYR A 61 6.87 12.56 -4.50
CA TYR A 61 7.57 12.76 -5.77
C TYR A 61 7.60 11.48 -6.62
N PRO A 62 6.49 11.15 -7.31
CA PRO A 62 6.39 9.94 -8.15
C PRO A 62 7.15 10.03 -9.48
N LYS A 63 7.59 11.23 -9.86
CA LYS A 63 8.20 11.53 -11.17
C LYS A 63 9.37 10.60 -11.56
N PRO A 64 10.31 10.23 -10.67
CA PRO A 64 11.40 9.32 -11.02
C PRO A 64 10.88 7.95 -11.47
N MET A 65 9.84 7.43 -10.83
CA MET A 65 9.24 6.15 -11.20
C MET A 65 8.54 6.22 -12.56
N ILE A 66 7.86 7.34 -12.84
CA ILE A 66 7.16 7.56 -14.11
C ILE A 66 8.18 7.68 -15.25
N GLU A 67 9.26 8.43 -15.06
CA GLU A 67 10.31 8.60 -16.08
C GLU A 67 11.02 7.27 -16.41
N LEU A 68 11.30 6.44 -15.39
CA LEU A 68 11.88 5.10 -15.59
C LEU A 68 10.99 4.17 -16.43
N THR A 69 9.66 4.27 -16.27
CA THR A 69 8.70 3.41 -16.98
C THR A 69 8.27 3.98 -18.33
N GLN A 70 8.53 5.27 -18.60
CA GLN A 70 8.06 5.98 -19.79
C GLN A 70 8.53 5.35 -21.10
N ALA A 71 9.80 4.93 -21.18
CA ALA A 71 10.34 4.28 -22.38
C ALA A 71 9.62 2.95 -22.68
N SER A 72 9.40 2.11 -21.66
CA SER A 72 8.68 0.84 -21.80
C SER A 72 7.22 1.06 -22.20
N VAL A 73 6.56 2.05 -21.60
CA VAL A 73 5.17 2.39 -21.95
C VAL A 73 5.07 2.86 -23.39
N ASN A 74 5.97 3.74 -23.85
CA ASN A 74 5.97 4.24 -25.23
C ASN A 74 6.17 3.10 -26.25
N SER A 75 7.11 2.18 -25.98
CA SER A 75 7.32 1.00 -26.82
C SER A 75 6.06 0.13 -26.88
N LEU A 76 5.41 -0.14 -25.74
CA LEU A 76 4.16 -0.91 -25.71
C LEU A 76 3.05 -0.22 -26.51
N VAL A 77 2.83 1.08 -26.32
CA VAL A 77 1.79 1.82 -27.05
C VAL A 77 2.02 1.80 -28.57
N SER A 78 3.29 1.83 -29.01
CA SER A 78 3.62 1.79 -30.44
C SER A 78 3.32 0.45 -31.12
N ILE A 79 3.28 -0.66 -30.37
CA ILE A 79 2.94 -1.99 -30.89
C ILE A 79 1.42 -2.13 -31.13
N PHE A 80 0.61 -1.42 -30.33
CA PHE A 80 -0.85 -1.46 -30.42
C PHE A 80 -1.44 -0.36 -31.33
N LYS A 81 -0.63 0.60 -31.77
CA LYS A 81 -0.99 1.57 -32.81
C LYS A 81 -0.69 1.00 -34.19
#